data_AF-A0A518DQA9-F1
#
_entry.id   AF-A0A518DQA9-F1
#
_cell.length_a   1.000
_cell.length_b   1.000
_cell.length_c   1.000
_cell.angle_alpha   90.00
_cell.angle_beta   90.00
_cell.angle_gamma   90.00
#
_symmetry.space_group_name_H-M   'P 1'
#
loop_
_entity.id
_entity.type
_entity.pdbx_description
1 polymer ?
#
loop_
_entity_poly.entity_id
_entity_poly.type
_entity_poly.pdbx_seq_one_letter_code
_entity_poly.pdbx_strand_id
1 'polypeptide(L)'
;MRHLLLLGLMAVLLPSFALAEDSSPDIQPFDFSQWDDPAMNGMVDIGLLADALAERDAALVTDVALQLSRAERILLRSHPKITSEQLFRTAATMARNVGDKQTLARLQKAAAATGNKAMASELAAAQALGGASRAVIPAPEIPADVNPDDLGELQEIQFQIQLAEDTGDKESLADLREIVGKSELSADITGWLTKMIDRADKSVGEGTGEQGRSLVLLTDASRGWPSPSNYDPFNSNNHYGGHIKTPVGLPTYRRENQQSWNHLPSNVNPPKNPYQGQYFNSGPQGFKKFQGSASQQRDARFGYQNGSRTGGKKLGTFNLDAYRQQRLGGY
;
A
#
# COMPACT_ATOMS: atom_id res chain seq x y z
N MET A 1 41.42 74.11 21.35
CA MET A 1 41.83 72.78 20.83
C MET A 1 40.59 71.89 20.87
N ARG A 2 39.84 71.83 19.77
CA ARG A 2 39.84 70.72 18.80
C ARG A 2 39.50 69.37 19.45
N HIS A 3 38.21 69.08 19.63
CA HIS A 3 37.72 67.70 19.55
C HIS A 3 36.67 67.61 18.45
N LEU A 4 37.01 66.76 17.49
CA LEU A 4 36.41 66.58 16.19
C LEU A 4 35.14 65.74 16.32
N LEU A 5 34.08 66.23 15.68
CA LEU A 5 32.91 65.49 15.23
C LEU A 5 33.30 64.19 14.52
N LEU A 6 32.77 63.06 14.99
CA LEU A 6 32.77 61.79 14.27
C LEU A 6 31.32 61.28 14.19
N LEU A 7 30.59 61.89 13.26
CA LEU A 7 29.21 61.58 12.91
C LEU A 7 29.27 60.40 11.93
N GLY A 8 29.24 59.18 12.48
CA GLY A 8 29.23 57.94 11.73
C GLY A 8 27.90 57.76 11.00
N LEU A 9 27.93 58.01 9.69
CA LEU A 9 26.86 57.76 8.73
C LEU A 9 26.60 56.24 8.64
N MET A 10 25.71 55.73 9.48
CA MET A 10 25.15 54.38 9.37
C MET A 10 24.21 54.36 8.16
N ALA A 11 24.76 54.00 7.01
CA ALA A 11 24.01 53.68 5.81
C ALA A 11 23.14 52.45 6.07
N VAL A 12 21.85 52.70 6.33
CA VAL A 12 20.81 51.67 6.37
C VAL A 12 20.66 51.13 4.95
N LEU A 13 21.38 50.05 4.65
CA LEU A 13 21.17 49.19 3.49
C LEU A 13 19.78 48.56 3.65
N LEU A 14 18.77 49.20 3.08
CA LEU A 14 17.45 48.59 2.88
C LEU A 14 17.66 47.38 1.96
N PRO A 15 17.38 46.15 2.39
CA PRO A 15 17.31 45.03 1.47
C PRO A 15 16.17 45.32 0.50
N SER A 16 16.50 45.48 -0.78
CA SER A 16 15.53 45.46 -1.86
C SER A 16 14.82 44.11 -1.80
N PHE A 17 13.65 44.08 -1.16
CA PHE A 17 12.69 43.00 -1.32
C PHE A 17 12.25 43.04 -2.79
N ALA A 18 12.95 42.28 -3.62
CA ALA A 18 12.40 41.85 -4.88
C ALA A 18 11.09 41.14 -4.53
N LEU A 19 9.96 41.67 -4.99
CA LEU A 19 8.73 40.89 -5.08
C LEU A 19 9.11 39.67 -5.91
N ALA A 20 9.26 38.52 -5.26
CA ALA A 20 9.19 37.26 -5.96
C ALA A 20 7.82 37.28 -6.64
N GLU A 21 7.82 37.34 -7.98
CA GLU A 21 6.63 37.01 -8.74
C GLU A 21 6.16 35.66 -8.19
N ASP A 22 4.98 35.71 -7.58
CA ASP A 22 4.26 34.57 -7.06
C ASP A 22 3.98 33.65 -8.26
N SER A 23 4.99 32.86 -8.59
CA SER A 23 4.91 31.81 -9.58
C SER A 23 4.11 30.73 -8.89
N SER A 24 2.78 30.88 -8.93
CA SER A 24 1.87 29.79 -8.65
C SER A 24 2.45 28.56 -9.34
N PRO A 25 2.79 27.50 -8.59
CA PRO A 25 3.36 26.32 -9.20
C PRO A 25 2.38 25.88 -10.28
N ASP A 26 2.81 25.92 -11.55
CA ASP A 26 1.97 25.48 -12.66
C ASP A 26 1.60 24.03 -12.38
N ILE A 27 0.35 23.83 -11.97
CA ILE A 27 -0.23 22.52 -11.71
C ILE A 27 -0.40 21.86 -13.08
N GLN A 28 0.66 21.20 -13.54
CA GLN A 28 0.62 20.49 -14.81
C GLN A 28 -0.39 19.35 -14.67
N PRO A 29 -1.38 19.25 -15.59
CA PRO A 29 -2.34 18.15 -15.55
C PRO A 29 -1.58 16.83 -15.61
N PHE A 30 -1.97 15.88 -14.77
CA PHE A 30 -1.33 14.57 -14.73
C PHE A 30 -1.44 13.90 -16.10
N ASP A 31 -0.29 13.60 -16.70
CA ASP A 31 -0.20 13.03 -18.04
C ASP A 31 -0.29 11.50 -17.99
N PHE A 32 -1.50 10.98 -18.23
CA PHE A 32 -1.75 9.54 -18.34
C PHE A 32 -1.10 8.90 -19.58
N SER A 33 -0.56 9.68 -20.53
CA SER A 33 0.11 9.08 -21.70
C SER A 33 1.32 8.23 -21.29
N GLN A 34 1.95 8.54 -20.15
CA GLN A 34 3.06 7.75 -19.59
C GLN A 34 2.62 6.39 -19.01
N TRP A 35 1.32 6.19 -18.84
CA TRP A 35 0.70 4.93 -18.43
C TRP A 35 0.15 4.13 -19.61
N ASP A 36 0.06 4.73 -20.79
CA ASP A 36 -0.43 4.04 -21.97
C ASP A 36 0.66 3.15 -22.55
N ASP A 37 0.59 1.87 -22.19
CA ASP A 37 1.37 0.81 -22.79
C ASP A 37 0.43 -0.18 -23.49
N PRO A 38 0.24 -0.06 -24.82
CA PRO A 38 -0.73 -0.88 -25.53
C PRO A 38 -0.53 -2.40 -25.36
N ALA A 39 0.70 -2.86 -25.14
CA ALA A 39 0.98 -4.28 -24.95
C ALA A 39 0.62 -4.74 -23.53
N MET A 40 0.91 -3.93 -22.51
CA MET A 40 0.52 -4.21 -21.12
C MET A 40 -0.98 -4.07 -20.92
N ASN A 41 -1.61 -3.06 -21.53
CA ASN A 41 -3.04 -2.77 -21.41
C ASN A 41 -3.94 -3.92 -21.90
N GLY A 42 -3.43 -4.76 -22.82
CA GLY A 42 -4.13 -5.99 -23.23
C GLY A 42 -4.05 -7.15 -22.22
N MET A 43 -3.17 -7.06 -21.22
CA MET A 43 -2.89 -8.13 -20.25
C MET A 43 -3.22 -7.75 -18.80
N VAL A 44 -3.23 -6.45 -18.49
CA VAL A 44 -3.41 -5.90 -17.14
C VAL A 44 -4.47 -4.80 -17.21
N ASP A 45 -5.47 -4.91 -16.34
CA ASP A 45 -6.49 -3.87 -16.19
C ASP A 45 -6.04 -2.82 -15.16
N ILE A 46 -5.48 -1.71 -15.66
CA ILE A 46 -5.01 -0.59 -14.82
C ILE A 46 -6.19 0.17 -14.19
N GLY A 47 -7.36 0.17 -14.84
CA GLY A 47 -8.57 0.73 -14.25
C GLY A 47 -9.00 -0.07 -13.02
N LEU A 48 -8.98 -1.40 -13.12
CA LEU A 48 -9.24 -2.28 -11.98
C LEU A 48 -8.23 -2.07 -10.84
N LEU A 49 -6.96 -1.79 -11.13
CA LEU A 49 -5.98 -1.45 -10.10
C LEU A 49 -6.37 -0.17 -9.36
N ALA A 50 -6.74 0.87 -10.10
CA ALA A 50 -7.13 2.15 -9.55
C ALA A 50 -8.35 2.01 -8.61
N ASP A 51 -9.36 1.28 -9.06
CA ASP A 51 -10.57 0.99 -8.27
C ASP A 51 -10.24 0.16 -7.02
N ALA A 52 -9.39 -0.88 -7.17
CA ALA A 52 -8.97 -1.73 -6.05
C ALA A 52 -8.19 -0.95 -4.98
N LEU A 53 -7.35 0.01 -5.38
CA LEU A 53 -6.66 0.90 -4.46
C LEU A 53 -7.63 1.88 -3.78
N ALA A 54 -8.58 2.44 -4.54
CA ALA A 54 -9.59 3.35 -4.02
C ALA A 54 -10.50 2.69 -2.97
N GLU A 55 -10.87 1.43 -3.19
CA GLU A 55 -11.67 0.59 -2.28
C GLU A 55 -10.83 -0.08 -1.18
N ARG A 56 -9.50 0.03 -1.26
CA ARG A 56 -8.53 -0.66 -0.40
C ARG A 56 -8.70 -2.19 -0.37
N ASP A 57 -9.06 -2.78 -1.50
CA ASP A 57 -9.22 -4.23 -1.63
C ASP A 57 -7.86 -4.90 -1.92
N ALA A 58 -7.22 -5.40 -0.86
CA ALA A 58 -5.94 -6.10 -0.95
C ALA A 58 -5.98 -7.35 -1.85
N ALA A 59 -7.14 -8.03 -1.94
CA ALA A 59 -7.28 -9.22 -2.75
C ALA A 59 -7.29 -8.87 -4.25
N LEU A 60 -8.01 -7.81 -4.64
CA LEU A 60 -8.01 -7.31 -6.01
C LEU A 60 -6.65 -6.74 -6.40
N VAL A 61 -5.98 -5.98 -5.53
CA VAL A 61 -4.60 -5.51 -5.80
C VAL A 61 -3.65 -6.70 -5.99
N THR A 62 -3.82 -7.78 -5.22
CA THR A 62 -3.05 -9.03 -5.42
C THR A 62 -3.31 -9.66 -6.80
N ASP A 63 -4.56 -9.67 -7.26
CA ASP A 63 -4.93 -10.23 -8.56
C ASP A 63 -4.35 -9.41 -9.71
N VAL A 64 -4.36 -8.07 -9.60
CA VAL A 64 -3.70 -7.22 -10.59
C VAL A 64 -2.17 -7.37 -10.54
N ALA A 65 -1.57 -7.51 -9.36
CA ALA A 65 -0.14 -7.79 -9.22
C ALA A 65 0.27 -9.10 -9.93
N LEU A 66 -0.57 -10.14 -9.84
CA LEU A 66 -0.37 -11.41 -10.55
C LEU A 66 -0.49 -11.26 -12.07
N GLN A 67 -1.47 -10.48 -12.54
CA GLN A 67 -1.62 -10.16 -13.97
C GLN A 67 -0.38 -9.42 -14.48
N LEU A 68 0.07 -8.38 -13.76
CA LEU A 68 1.25 -7.60 -14.11
C LEU A 68 2.51 -8.48 -14.11
N SER A 69 2.71 -9.32 -13.09
CA SER A 69 3.85 -10.25 -13.04
C SER A 69 3.87 -11.20 -14.24
N ARG A 70 2.70 -11.67 -14.67
CA ARG A 70 2.59 -12.51 -15.87
C ARG A 70 2.92 -11.72 -17.14
N ALA A 71 2.40 -10.49 -17.26
CA ALA A 71 2.66 -9.62 -18.41
C ALA A 71 4.15 -9.30 -18.52
N GLU A 72 4.79 -8.89 -17.42
CA GLU A 72 6.23 -8.59 -17.36
C GLU A 72 7.09 -9.79 -17.79
N ARG A 73 6.73 -11.01 -17.37
CA ARG A 73 7.42 -12.23 -17.77
C ARG A 73 7.23 -12.57 -19.25
N ILE A 74 6.06 -12.29 -19.83
CA ILE A 74 5.78 -12.58 -21.25
C ILE A 74 6.44 -11.55 -22.16
N LEU A 75 6.34 -10.26 -21.79
CA LEU A 75 6.89 -9.14 -22.56
C LEU A 75 8.38 -8.91 -22.30
N LEU A 76 8.96 -9.57 -21.30
CA LEU A 76 10.36 -9.46 -20.87
C LEU A 76 10.77 -8.02 -20.54
N ARG A 77 9.84 -7.22 -20.02
CA ARG A 77 10.04 -5.83 -19.59
C ARG A 77 9.05 -5.44 -18.50
N SER A 78 9.42 -4.49 -17.63
CA SER A 78 8.56 -3.93 -16.60
C SER A 78 7.68 -2.81 -17.15
N HIS A 79 6.56 -2.51 -16.46
CA HIS A 79 5.76 -1.33 -16.77
C HIS A 79 6.51 -0.05 -16.30
N PRO A 80 6.47 1.06 -17.05
CA PRO A 80 7.31 2.23 -16.80
C PRO A 80 7.08 2.90 -15.44
N LYS A 81 5.85 2.85 -14.93
CA LYS A 81 5.45 3.53 -13.67
C LYS A 81 5.26 2.62 -12.47
N ILE A 82 4.98 1.34 -12.70
CA ILE A 82 4.63 0.38 -11.65
C ILE A 82 5.29 -0.95 -11.95
N THR A 83 5.69 -1.68 -10.91
CA THR A 83 6.27 -3.02 -11.08
C THR A 83 5.42 -4.04 -10.34
N SER A 84 5.42 -5.29 -10.81
CA SER A 84 4.69 -6.35 -10.10
C SER A 84 5.19 -6.56 -8.67
N GLU A 85 6.50 -6.44 -8.45
CA GLU A 85 7.10 -6.53 -7.11
C GLU A 85 6.54 -5.47 -6.17
N GLN A 86 6.45 -4.22 -6.63
CA GLN A 86 5.88 -3.15 -5.84
C GLN A 86 4.40 -3.41 -5.52
N LEU A 87 3.59 -3.81 -6.50
CA LEU A 87 2.19 -4.13 -6.25
C LEU A 87 2.01 -5.29 -5.26
N PHE A 88 2.88 -6.31 -5.30
CA PHE A 88 2.88 -7.35 -4.28
C PHE A 88 3.19 -6.82 -2.88
N ARG A 89 4.13 -5.87 -2.75
CA ARG A 89 4.42 -5.21 -1.46
C ARG A 89 3.25 -4.36 -0.98
N THR A 90 2.63 -3.59 -1.86
CA THR A 90 1.42 -2.80 -1.57
C THR A 90 0.29 -3.70 -1.09
N ALA A 91 -0.03 -4.76 -1.84
CA ALA A 91 -1.05 -5.73 -1.46
C ALA A 91 -0.75 -6.41 -0.12
N ALA A 92 0.52 -6.76 0.13
CA ALA A 92 0.95 -7.34 1.40
C ALA A 92 0.75 -6.37 2.57
N THR A 93 1.09 -5.09 2.38
CA THR A 93 0.89 -4.04 3.38
C THR A 93 -0.60 -3.85 3.69
N MET A 94 -1.44 -3.73 2.66
CA MET A 94 -2.89 -3.60 2.80
C MET A 94 -3.48 -4.81 3.55
N ALA A 95 -3.17 -6.03 3.09
CA ALA A 95 -3.67 -7.27 3.70
C ALA A 95 -3.23 -7.39 5.16
N ARG A 96 -1.98 -7.01 5.47
CA ARG A 96 -1.46 -6.97 6.85
C ARG A 96 -2.20 -5.94 7.71
N ASN A 97 -2.51 -4.75 7.16
CA ASN A 97 -3.17 -3.68 7.89
C ASN A 97 -4.61 -4.05 8.27
N VAL A 98 -5.33 -4.79 7.42
CA VAL A 98 -6.69 -5.27 7.71
C VAL A 98 -6.74 -6.67 8.35
N GLY A 99 -5.60 -7.36 8.48
CA GLY A 99 -5.53 -8.72 9.03
C GLY A 99 -6.08 -9.81 8.10
N ASP A 100 -6.06 -9.60 6.79
CA ASP A 100 -6.52 -10.56 5.79
C ASP A 100 -5.50 -11.68 5.58
N LYS A 101 -5.66 -12.73 6.40
CA LYS A 101 -4.83 -13.93 6.36
C LYS A 101 -4.96 -14.72 5.06
N GLN A 102 -6.11 -14.64 4.38
CA GLN A 102 -6.34 -15.37 3.14
C GLN A 102 -5.52 -14.74 2.01
N THR A 103 -5.55 -13.41 1.89
CA THR A 103 -4.76 -12.68 0.89
C THR A 103 -3.25 -12.82 1.16
N LEU A 104 -2.81 -12.73 2.42
CA LEU A 104 -1.40 -12.99 2.78
C LEU A 104 -0.93 -14.40 2.37
N ALA A 105 -1.75 -15.43 2.57
CA ALA A 105 -1.42 -16.79 2.15
C ALA A 105 -1.37 -16.95 0.61
N ARG A 106 -2.22 -16.23 -0.13
CA ARG A 106 -2.17 -16.20 -1.61
C ARG A 106 -0.89 -15.53 -2.10
N LEU A 107 -0.54 -14.38 -1.52
CA LEU A 107 0.70 -13.66 -1.81
C LEU A 107 1.93 -14.52 -1.52
N GLN A 108 1.94 -15.25 -0.39
CA GLN A 108 3.06 -16.11 -0.03
C GLN A 108 3.26 -17.23 -1.06
N LYS A 109 2.17 -17.85 -1.52
CA LYS A 109 2.22 -18.86 -2.60
C LYS A 109 2.71 -18.27 -3.91
N ALA A 110 2.26 -17.07 -4.27
CA ALA A 110 2.71 -16.38 -5.47
C ALA A 110 4.23 -16.09 -5.41
N ALA A 111 4.72 -15.53 -4.31
CA ALA A 111 6.14 -15.24 -4.09
C ALA A 111 7.00 -16.52 -4.14
N ALA A 112 6.50 -17.64 -3.59
CA ALA A 112 7.18 -18.93 -3.68
C ALA A 112 7.25 -19.45 -5.12
N ALA A 113 6.16 -19.32 -5.89
CA ALA A 113 6.09 -19.75 -7.28
C ALA A 113 6.99 -18.94 -8.22
N THR A 114 7.24 -17.67 -7.91
CA THR A 114 8.17 -16.80 -8.65
C THR A 114 9.62 -16.89 -8.17
N GLY A 115 9.89 -17.68 -7.13
CA GLY A 115 11.24 -17.85 -6.57
C GLY A 115 11.72 -16.67 -5.70
N ASN A 116 10.84 -15.71 -5.36
CA ASN A 116 11.17 -14.60 -4.47
C ASN A 116 11.15 -15.03 -3.00
N LYS A 117 12.24 -15.68 -2.57
CA LYS A 117 12.39 -16.21 -1.21
C LYS A 117 12.34 -15.14 -0.12
N ALA A 118 12.83 -13.93 -0.42
CA ALA A 118 12.82 -12.82 0.52
C ALA A 118 11.37 -12.40 0.84
N MET A 119 10.58 -12.08 -0.20
CA MET A 119 9.17 -11.73 -0.05
C MET A 119 8.35 -12.86 0.58
N ALA A 120 8.59 -14.11 0.18
CA ALA A 120 7.90 -15.26 0.78
C ALA A 120 8.17 -15.38 2.29
N SER A 121 9.40 -15.07 2.74
CA SER A 121 9.77 -15.05 4.16
C SER A 121 9.14 -13.87 4.90
N GLU A 122 9.12 -12.68 4.31
CA GLU A 122 8.45 -11.50 4.87
C GLU A 122 6.95 -11.72 5.05
N LEU A 123 6.28 -12.31 4.05
CA LEU A 123 4.87 -12.65 4.11
C LEU A 123 4.57 -13.71 5.17
N ALA A 124 5.46 -14.71 5.32
CA ALA A 124 5.33 -15.70 6.40
C ALA A 124 5.43 -15.05 7.78
N ALA A 125 6.38 -14.12 7.97
CA ALA A 125 6.51 -13.34 9.19
C ALA A 125 5.28 -12.45 9.42
N ALA A 126 4.78 -11.77 8.38
CA ALA A 126 3.59 -10.95 8.45
C ALA A 126 2.33 -11.77 8.82
N GLN A 127 2.19 -12.99 8.31
CA GLN A 127 1.10 -13.89 8.67
C GLN A 127 1.22 -14.38 10.12
N ALA A 128 2.43 -14.68 10.59
CA ALA A 128 2.69 -15.05 11.98
C ALA A 128 2.44 -13.90 12.96
N LEU A 129 2.78 -12.68 12.56
CA LEU A 129 2.55 -11.45 13.32
C LEU A 129 1.13 -10.89 13.13
N GLY A 130 0.38 -11.37 12.14
CA GLY A 130 -0.95 -10.90 11.69
C GLY A 130 -2.10 -11.14 12.69
N GLY A 131 -1.78 -11.16 13.98
CA GLY A 131 -2.71 -11.12 15.10
C GLY A 131 -2.16 -10.34 16.30
N ALA A 132 -0.90 -9.89 16.29
CA ALA A 132 -0.41 -8.91 17.24
C ALA A 132 -0.95 -7.55 16.79
N SER A 133 -2.09 -7.13 17.39
CA SER A 133 -2.70 -5.84 17.12
C SER A 133 -1.62 -4.77 17.11
N ARG A 134 -1.44 -4.12 15.96
CA ARG A 134 -0.68 -2.86 15.90
C ARG A 134 -1.33 -1.92 16.92
N ALA A 135 -0.53 -1.02 17.50
CA ALA A 135 -1.08 0.02 18.36
C ALA A 135 -2.12 0.80 17.55
N VAL A 136 -3.41 0.47 17.76
CA VAL A 136 -4.52 1.17 17.16
C VAL A 136 -4.53 2.52 17.84
N ILE A 137 -4.30 3.58 17.06
CA ILE A 137 -4.49 4.93 17.56
C ILE A 137 -6.01 5.06 17.71
N PRO A 138 -6.54 5.17 18.94
CA PRO A 138 -7.98 5.28 19.13
C PRO A 138 -8.47 6.50 18.34
N ALA A 139 -9.63 6.37 17.69
CA ALA A 139 -10.27 7.47 17.01
C ALA A 139 -10.50 8.63 18.01
N PRO A 140 -10.40 9.89 17.57
CA PRO A 140 -10.69 11.02 18.43
C PRO A 140 -12.17 11.00 18.77
N GLU A 141 -12.52 11.53 19.95
CA GLU A 141 -13.92 11.78 20.28
C GLU A 141 -14.40 12.95 19.42
N ILE A 142 -15.35 12.68 18.51
CA ILE A 142 -15.93 13.70 17.63
C ILE A 142 -17.23 14.18 18.29
N PRO A 143 -17.34 15.45 18.69
CA PRO A 143 -18.58 16.02 19.19
C PRO A 143 -19.74 15.86 18.19
N ALA A 144 -20.97 15.67 18.69
CA ALA A 144 -22.14 15.47 17.84
C ALA A 144 -22.53 16.71 17.02
N ASP A 145 -22.00 17.88 17.38
CA ASP A 145 -22.21 19.19 16.77
C ASP A 145 -21.11 19.59 15.78
N VAL A 146 -20.18 18.69 15.44
CA VAL A 146 -19.17 18.92 14.39
C VAL A 146 -19.83 19.23 13.05
N ASN A 147 -19.27 20.21 12.34
CA ASN A 147 -19.71 20.57 10.99
C ASN A 147 -19.53 19.36 10.04
N PRO A 148 -20.56 18.99 9.24
CA PRO A 148 -20.43 17.93 8.24
C PRO A 148 -19.26 18.11 7.28
N ASP A 149 -18.89 19.35 6.97
CA ASP A 149 -17.75 19.64 6.08
C ASP A 149 -16.42 19.21 6.72
N ASP A 150 -16.20 19.52 8.01
CA ASP A 150 -15.02 19.11 8.78
C ASP A 150 -14.93 17.57 8.87
N LEU A 151 -16.08 16.89 8.96
CA LEU A 151 -16.12 15.42 8.98
C LEU A 151 -15.72 14.85 7.61
N GLY A 152 -16.13 15.49 6.52
CA GLY A 152 -15.70 15.14 5.16
C GLY A 152 -14.19 15.31 4.98
N GLU A 153 -13.64 16.45 5.42
CA GLU A 153 -12.20 16.71 5.38
C GLU A 153 -11.41 15.69 6.23
N LEU A 154 -11.87 15.40 7.45
CA LEU A 154 -11.28 14.39 8.32
C LEU A 154 -11.21 13.01 7.65
N GLN A 155 -12.32 12.54 7.08
CA GLN A 155 -12.40 11.24 6.42
C GLN A 155 -11.47 11.17 5.21
N GLU A 156 -11.39 12.25 4.44
CA GLU A 156 -10.53 12.33 3.26
C GLU A 156 -9.05 12.32 3.65
N ILE A 157 -8.62 13.14 4.60
CA ILE A 157 -7.24 13.13 5.08
C ILE A 157 -6.89 11.76 5.69
N GLN A 158 -7.81 11.16 6.47
CA GLN A 158 -7.60 9.82 7.01
C GLN A 158 -7.39 8.78 5.90
N PHE A 159 -8.22 8.83 4.86
CA PHE A 159 -8.10 7.94 3.71
C PHE A 159 -6.75 8.13 3.02
N GLN A 160 -6.33 9.38 2.74
CA GLN A 160 -5.07 9.67 2.07
C GLN A 160 -3.85 9.23 2.89
N ILE A 161 -3.88 9.40 4.22
CA ILE A 161 -2.82 8.88 5.11
C ILE A 161 -2.71 7.36 4.98
N GLN A 162 -3.85 6.65 4.97
CA GLN A 162 -3.86 5.20 4.85
C GLN A 162 -3.38 4.73 3.48
N LEU A 163 -3.80 5.41 2.41
CA LEU A 163 -3.37 5.10 1.06
C LEU A 163 -1.85 5.32 0.92
N ALA A 164 -1.33 6.44 1.40
CA ALA A 164 0.11 6.73 1.38
C ALA A 164 0.93 5.73 2.22
N GLU A 165 0.39 5.30 3.38
CA GLU A 165 0.98 4.20 4.18
C GLU A 165 1.01 2.89 3.40
N ASP A 166 -0.09 2.55 2.73
CA ASP A 166 -0.25 1.30 1.98
C ASP A 166 0.65 1.25 0.74
N THR A 167 0.80 2.37 0.03
CA THR A 167 1.60 2.51 -1.20
C THR A 167 3.07 2.81 -0.94
N GLY A 168 3.43 3.23 0.28
CA GLY A 168 4.80 3.60 0.65
C GLY A 168 5.21 5.00 0.18
N ASP A 169 4.25 5.90 -0.01
CA ASP A 169 4.48 7.25 -0.48
C ASP A 169 4.77 8.23 0.67
N LYS A 170 6.06 8.49 0.89
CA LYS A 170 6.52 9.44 1.91
C LYS A 170 6.30 10.90 1.55
N GLU A 171 6.30 11.22 0.27
CA GLU A 171 6.13 12.60 -0.18
C GLU A 171 4.70 13.04 0.12
N SER A 172 3.71 12.22 -0.24
CA SER A 172 2.32 12.46 0.15
C SER A 172 2.13 12.58 1.67
N LEU A 173 2.86 11.80 2.49
CA LEU A 173 2.80 11.94 3.96
C LEU A 173 3.38 13.27 4.47
N ALA A 174 4.38 13.83 3.78
CA ALA A 174 4.92 15.15 4.10
C ALA A 174 3.94 16.26 3.71
N ASP A 175 3.34 16.16 2.52
CA ASP A 175 2.33 17.10 2.04
C ASP A 175 1.09 17.10 2.95
N LEU A 176 0.61 15.91 3.33
CA LEU A 176 -0.49 15.75 4.29
C LEU A 176 -0.19 16.38 5.65
N ARG A 177 1.06 16.37 6.10
CA ARG A 177 1.45 17.03 7.35
C ARG A 177 1.31 18.55 7.23
N GLU A 178 1.69 19.11 6.10
CA GLU A 178 1.52 20.54 5.84
C GLU A 178 0.04 20.92 5.75
N ILE A 179 -0.77 20.13 5.04
CA ILE A 179 -2.24 20.31 4.94
C ILE A 179 -2.87 20.31 6.34
N VAL A 180 -2.59 19.27 7.14
CA VAL A 180 -3.11 19.18 8.52
C VAL A 180 -2.68 20.37 9.38
N GLY A 181 -1.44 20.85 9.20
CA GLY A 181 -0.93 22.02 9.93
C GLY A 181 -1.59 23.35 9.55
N LYS A 182 -2.21 23.44 8.37
CA LYS A 182 -2.93 24.62 7.88
C LYS A 182 -4.45 24.50 7.97
N SER A 183 -4.98 23.31 8.23
CA SER A 183 -6.42 23.06 8.33
C SER A 183 -7.07 23.83 9.48
N GLU A 184 -8.35 24.18 9.33
CA GLU A 184 -9.16 24.83 10.38
C GLU A 184 -9.80 23.81 11.35
N LEU A 185 -9.44 22.53 11.22
CA LEU A 185 -9.91 21.44 12.06
C LEU A 185 -9.53 21.66 13.54
N SER A 186 -10.34 21.10 14.45
CA SER A 186 -10.08 21.19 15.89
C SER A 186 -8.70 20.63 16.29
N ALA A 187 -8.13 21.17 17.37
CA ALA A 187 -6.81 20.76 17.88
C ALA A 187 -6.72 19.26 18.22
N ASP A 188 -7.83 18.65 18.66
CA ASP A 188 -7.89 17.23 18.97
C ASP A 188 -7.82 16.37 17.69
N ILE A 189 -8.52 16.79 16.63
CA ILE A 189 -8.50 16.12 15.32
C ILE A 189 -7.12 16.25 14.67
N THR A 190 -6.57 17.47 14.59
CA THR A 190 -5.23 17.70 13.99
C THR A 190 -4.14 16.97 14.77
N GLY A 191 -4.23 16.92 16.10
CA GLY A 191 -3.34 16.14 16.96
C GLY A 191 -3.44 14.63 16.71
N TRP A 192 -4.64 14.11 16.43
CA TRP A 192 -4.84 12.71 16.07
C TRP A 192 -4.30 12.38 14.67
N LEU A 193 -4.60 13.22 13.67
CA LEU A 193 -4.09 13.07 12.29
C LEU A 193 -2.56 13.11 12.27
N THR A 194 -1.93 14.02 13.01
CA THR A 194 -0.47 14.09 13.14
C THR A 194 0.13 12.79 13.68
N LYS A 195 -0.50 12.17 14.70
CA LYS A 195 -0.06 10.86 15.22
C LYS A 195 -0.23 9.76 14.19
N MET A 196 -1.27 9.81 13.36
CA MET A 196 -1.45 8.87 12.25
C MET A 196 -0.35 9.01 11.21
N ILE A 197 0.00 10.24 10.81
CA ILE A 197 1.09 10.52 9.87
C ILE A 197 2.42 10.04 10.45
N ASP A 198 2.73 10.36 11.72
CA ASP A 198 3.96 9.91 12.39
C ASP A 198 4.08 8.37 12.44
N ARG A 199 2.96 7.67 12.63
CA ARG A 199 2.90 6.20 12.58
C ARG A 199 3.14 5.69 11.16
N ALA A 200 2.44 6.27 10.18
CA ALA A 200 2.55 5.90 8.77
C ALA A 200 4.00 6.06 8.29
N ASP A 201 4.62 7.22 8.54
CA ASP A 201 6.01 7.53 8.15
C ASP A 201 7.01 6.51 8.71
N LYS A 202 6.89 6.16 9.99
CA LYS A 202 7.72 5.10 10.62
C LYS A 202 7.51 3.73 9.98
N SER A 203 6.30 3.43 9.53
CA SER A 203 5.95 2.12 8.97
C SER A 203 6.38 1.94 7.52
N VAL A 204 6.46 3.05 6.76
CA VAL A 204 6.84 3.08 5.34
C VAL A 204 8.35 2.87 5.13
N GLY A 205 9.18 3.03 6.17
CA GLY A 205 10.60 2.70 6.11
C GLY A 205 11.39 3.69 5.27
N GLU A 206 12.00 3.29 4.16
CA GLU A 206 12.65 4.20 3.19
C GLU A 206 11.66 4.75 2.15
N GLY A 207 10.46 4.16 2.04
CA GLY A 207 9.48 4.51 1.01
C GLY A 207 9.79 3.90 -0.36
N THR A 208 8.83 4.01 -1.28
CA THR A 208 8.97 3.54 -2.68
C THR A 208 9.26 4.67 -3.66
N GLY A 209 9.42 5.91 -3.17
CA GLY A 209 9.68 7.10 -3.98
C GLY A 209 8.56 7.37 -5.00
N GLU A 210 8.94 7.76 -6.22
CA GLU A 210 8.03 8.12 -7.33
C GLU A 210 6.98 7.04 -7.62
N GLN A 211 7.33 5.77 -7.40
CA GLN A 211 6.41 4.68 -7.67
C GLN A 211 5.24 4.64 -6.69
N GLY A 212 5.45 5.01 -5.42
CA GLY A 212 4.36 5.08 -4.42
C GLY A 212 3.38 6.18 -4.80
N ARG A 213 3.93 7.35 -5.15
CA ARG A 213 3.19 8.50 -5.65
C ARG A 213 2.39 8.19 -6.91
N SER A 214 2.95 7.39 -7.81
CA SER A 214 2.24 6.95 -9.02
C SER A 214 0.96 6.17 -8.70
N LEU A 215 0.97 5.34 -7.65
CA LEU A 215 -0.22 4.60 -7.20
C LEU A 215 -1.27 5.51 -6.55
N VAL A 216 -0.83 6.51 -5.78
CA VAL A 216 -1.72 7.53 -5.20
C VAL A 216 -2.42 8.31 -6.30
N LEU A 217 -1.65 8.83 -7.27
CA LEU A 217 -2.18 9.59 -8.41
C LEU A 217 -3.14 8.76 -9.28
N LEU A 218 -2.85 7.46 -9.47
CA LEU A 218 -3.76 6.56 -10.15
C LEU A 218 -5.10 6.40 -9.40
N THR A 219 -5.05 6.33 -8.07
CA THR A 219 -6.24 6.20 -7.22
C THR A 219 -7.12 7.45 -7.28
N ASP A 220 -6.49 8.64 -7.19
CA ASP A 220 -7.19 9.93 -7.31
C ASP A 220 -7.91 10.05 -8.66
N ALA A 221 -7.27 9.59 -9.73
CA ALA A 221 -7.82 9.60 -11.08
C ALA A 221 -9.08 8.75 -11.23
N SER A 222 -9.11 7.56 -10.62
CA SER A 222 -10.28 6.65 -10.68
C SER A 222 -11.49 7.25 -9.97
N ARG A 223 -11.28 7.95 -8.87
CA ARG A 223 -12.37 8.59 -8.11
C ARG A 223 -13.06 9.71 -8.89
N GLY A 224 -12.45 10.20 -9.97
CA GLY A 224 -12.90 11.39 -10.68
C GLY A 224 -12.83 12.64 -9.80
N TRP A 225 -12.06 12.57 -8.71
CA TRP A 225 -11.89 13.66 -7.77
C TRP A 225 -10.72 14.55 -8.22
N PRO A 226 -10.84 15.88 -8.11
CA PRO A 226 -9.67 16.74 -8.21
C PRO A 226 -8.74 16.41 -7.04
N SER A 227 -7.54 15.89 -7.32
CA SER A 227 -6.50 15.61 -6.32
C SER A 227 -6.17 16.88 -5.50
N PRO A 228 -5.86 16.80 -4.19
CA PRO A 228 -5.43 17.94 -3.38
C PRO A 228 -4.22 18.68 -3.94
N SER A 229 -3.34 18.00 -4.70
CA SER A 229 -2.24 18.69 -5.38
C SER A 229 -2.71 19.61 -6.52
N ASN A 230 -3.95 19.43 -6.98
CA ASN A 230 -4.66 20.35 -7.87
C ASN A 230 -5.59 21.31 -7.10
N TYR A 231 -5.64 21.20 -5.78
CA TYR A 231 -6.41 22.07 -4.90
C TYR A 231 -5.53 23.26 -4.54
N ASP A 232 -5.78 24.38 -5.20
CA ASP A 232 -5.32 25.67 -4.70
C ASP A 232 -6.33 26.12 -3.61
N PRO A 233 -6.00 26.03 -2.31
CA PRO A 233 -6.91 26.40 -1.22
C PRO A 233 -7.23 27.90 -1.22
N PHE A 234 -6.54 28.72 -2.02
CA PHE A 234 -6.77 30.16 -2.13
C PHE A 234 -7.58 30.56 -3.36
N ASN A 235 -7.90 29.61 -4.25
CA ASN A 235 -8.77 29.88 -5.39
C ASN A 235 -10.25 29.67 -5.03
N SER A 236 -10.85 30.69 -4.41
CA SER A 236 -12.26 30.73 -4.01
C SER A 236 -13.27 30.59 -5.17
N ASN A 237 -12.82 30.52 -6.42
CA ASN A 237 -13.66 30.30 -7.59
C ASN A 237 -13.82 28.83 -7.99
N ASN A 238 -13.11 27.89 -7.35
CA ASN A 238 -13.36 26.45 -7.53
C ASN A 238 -14.55 25.99 -6.68
N HIS A 239 -15.73 26.52 -6.99
CA HIS A 239 -17.00 25.94 -6.56
C HIS A 239 -17.21 24.59 -7.28
N TYR A 240 -17.58 23.55 -6.52
CA TYR A 240 -17.84 22.16 -6.88
C TYR A 240 -18.88 21.93 -8.02
N GLY A 241 -18.66 22.46 -9.22
CA GLY A 241 -19.57 22.37 -10.36
C GLY A 241 -18.92 22.21 -11.73
N GLY A 242 -17.59 22.16 -11.80
CA GLY A 242 -16.89 21.93 -13.06
C GLY A 242 -16.96 20.44 -13.44
N HIS A 243 -17.74 20.11 -14.47
CA HIS A 243 -17.63 18.84 -15.17
C HIS A 243 -16.17 18.66 -15.65
N ILE A 244 -15.36 17.93 -14.88
CA ILE A 244 -14.08 17.45 -15.37
C ILE A 244 -14.41 16.51 -16.52
N LYS A 245 -14.10 16.94 -17.75
CA LYS A 245 -14.05 16.03 -18.88
C LYS A 245 -13.04 14.95 -18.49
N THR A 246 -13.51 13.74 -18.24
CA THR A 246 -12.64 12.56 -18.04
C THR A 246 -11.52 12.61 -19.08
N PRO A 247 -10.25 12.43 -18.70
CA PRO A 247 -9.15 12.45 -19.65
C PRO A 247 -9.47 11.52 -20.81
N VAL A 248 -9.40 12.06 -22.02
CA VAL A 248 -9.66 11.34 -23.27
C VAL A 248 -8.59 10.25 -23.38
N GLY A 249 -8.88 9.04 -22.91
CA GLY A 249 -7.91 7.94 -22.92
C GLY A 249 -8.15 6.82 -21.91
N LEU A 250 -8.83 7.07 -20.79
CA LEU A 250 -9.26 5.99 -19.91
C LEU A 250 -10.62 5.46 -20.39
N PRO A 251 -10.73 4.20 -20.87
CA PRO A 251 -12.02 3.63 -21.19
C PRO A 251 -12.84 3.60 -19.89
N THR A 252 -13.89 4.42 -19.81
CA THR A 252 -14.90 4.24 -18.77
C THR A 252 -15.54 2.89 -19.02
N TYR A 253 -15.10 1.86 -18.29
CA TYR A 253 -15.71 0.55 -18.30
C TYR A 253 -17.08 0.66 -17.66
N ARG A 254 -18.06 1.07 -18.47
CA ARG A 254 -19.47 1.06 -18.11
C ARG A 254 -19.84 -0.39 -17.82
N ARG A 255 -20.14 -0.67 -16.54
CA ARG A 255 -20.58 -1.95 -15.95
C ARG A 255 -21.94 -2.45 -16.53
N GLU A 256 -22.14 -2.39 -17.84
CA GLU A 256 -23.45 -2.60 -18.47
C GLU A 256 -23.75 -4.07 -18.86
N ASN A 257 -22.89 -5.05 -18.50
CA ASN A 257 -23.01 -6.42 -19.02
C ASN A 257 -23.12 -7.57 -17.98
N GLN A 258 -23.66 -7.31 -16.79
CA GLN A 258 -24.00 -8.42 -15.85
C GLN A 258 -25.49 -8.79 -15.79
N GLN A 259 -26.39 -8.13 -16.53
CA GLN A 259 -27.84 -8.38 -16.41
C GLN A 259 -28.51 -9.23 -17.51
N SER A 260 -27.80 -9.75 -18.52
CA SER A 260 -28.45 -10.47 -19.64
C SER A 260 -28.34 -12.00 -19.65
N TRP A 261 -27.78 -12.65 -18.62
CA TRP A 261 -27.67 -14.13 -18.59
C TRP A 261 -28.87 -14.89 -17.98
N ASN A 262 -29.96 -14.21 -17.60
CA ASN A 262 -31.11 -14.85 -16.92
C ASN A 262 -32.33 -15.19 -17.78
N HIS A 263 -32.25 -15.12 -19.11
CA HIS A 263 -33.33 -15.58 -20.00
C HIS A 263 -32.84 -16.51 -21.10
N LEU A 264 -32.54 -17.76 -20.72
CA LEU A 264 -32.52 -18.87 -21.68
C LEU A 264 -33.91 -19.54 -21.69
N PRO A 265 -34.53 -19.77 -22.86
CA PRO A 265 -35.78 -20.51 -22.96
C PRO A 265 -35.56 -21.97 -22.52
N SER A 266 -36.41 -22.45 -21.63
CA SER A 266 -36.32 -23.74 -20.93
C SER A 266 -36.59 -24.98 -21.79
N ASN A 267 -36.27 -24.97 -23.10
CA ASN A 267 -36.58 -26.11 -23.96
C ASN A 267 -35.66 -26.30 -25.18
N VAL A 268 -34.35 -26.37 -24.95
CA VAL A 268 -33.40 -26.83 -25.96
C VAL A 268 -32.63 -28.03 -25.42
N ASN A 269 -32.94 -29.21 -25.95
CA ASN A 269 -32.14 -30.40 -25.73
C ASN A 269 -30.71 -30.13 -26.21
N PRO A 270 -29.67 -30.32 -25.37
CA PRO A 270 -28.30 -30.13 -25.80
C PRO A 270 -27.94 -31.15 -26.90
N PRO A 271 -27.20 -30.75 -27.95
CA PRO A 271 -26.73 -31.68 -28.95
C PRO A 271 -25.84 -32.75 -28.30
N LYS A 272 -26.09 -34.01 -28.66
CA LYS A 272 -25.25 -35.15 -28.24
C LYS A 272 -23.81 -34.89 -28.66
N ASN A 273 -22.94 -34.76 -27.67
CA ASN A 273 -21.50 -34.56 -27.83
C ASN A 273 -20.87 -35.77 -28.58
N PRO A 274 -20.26 -35.59 -29.77
CA PRO A 274 -19.64 -36.67 -30.51
C PRO A 274 -18.23 -37.06 -30.01
N TYR A 275 -17.72 -36.42 -28.95
CA TYR A 275 -16.43 -36.76 -28.36
C TYR A 275 -16.57 -37.59 -27.07
N GLN A 276 -17.08 -38.82 -27.20
CA GLN A 276 -16.75 -39.88 -26.26
C GLN A 276 -15.59 -40.70 -26.83
N GLY A 277 -14.40 -40.11 -26.77
CA GLY A 277 -13.15 -40.82 -26.99
C GLY A 277 -12.95 -41.84 -25.87
N GLN A 278 -12.81 -43.10 -26.26
CA GLN A 278 -12.45 -44.21 -25.39
C GLN A 278 -11.09 -43.94 -24.74
N TYR A 279 -11.08 -43.64 -23.44
CA TYR A 279 -9.85 -43.66 -22.68
C TYR A 279 -9.42 -45.12 -22.49
N PHE A 280 -8.44 -45.54 -23.29
CA PHE A 280 -7.63 -46.73 -23.03
C PHE A 280 -6.96 -46.58 -21.66
N ASN A 281 -7.40 -47.42 -20.72
CA ASN A 281 -6.80 -47.55 -19.41
C ASN A 281 -5.58 -48.48 -19.51
N SER A 282 -4.44 -47.94 -19.94
CA SER A 282 -3.13 -48.59 -19.83
C SER A 282 -2.38 -48.04 -18.62
N GLY A 283 -2.83 -48.43 -17.43
CA GLY A 283 -2.08 -48.22 -16.20
C GLY A 283 -0.77 -49.03 -16.21
N PRO A 284 0.33 -48.48 -15.65
CA PRO A 284 1.61 -49.18 -15.58
C PRO A 284 1.52 -50.40 -14.65
N GLN A 285 1.94 -51.54 -15.17
CA GLN A 285 2.21 -52.73 -14.37
C GLN A 285 3.31 -52.43 -13.35
N GLY A 286 3.09 -52.82 -12.09
CA GLY A 286 4.20 -53.08 -11.17
C GLY A 286 4.18 -52.34 -9.83
N PHE A 287 3.12 -52.49 -9.02
CA PHE A 287 3.29 -52.40 -7.57
C PHE A 287 3.23 -53.82 -6.98
N LYS A 288 4.40 -54.35 -6.65
CA LYS A 288 4.54 -55.55 -5.81
C LYS A 288 3.92 -55.25 -4.44
N LYS A 289 2.86 -55.97 -4.10
CA LYS A 289 2.35 -56.03 -2.72
C LYS A 289 3.44 -56.60 -1.82
N PHE A 290 4.05 -55.76 -0.98
CA PHE A 290 4.78 -56.22 0.18
C PHE A 290 3.77 -56.68 1.23
N GLN A 291 3.53 -58.00 1.31
CA GLN A 291 2.96 -58.62 2.50
C GLN A 291 4.05 -58.68 3.56
N GLY A 292 4.14 -57.63 4.37
CA GLY A 292 4.92 -57.65 5.60
C GLY A 292 4.18 -58.46 6.66
N SER A 293 4.76 -59.57 7.09
CA SER A 293 4.28 -60.42 8.18
C SER A 293 4.25 -59.68 9.51
N ALA A 294 3.17 -59.88 10.28
CA ALA A 294 2.88 -59.27 11.58
C ALA A 294 3.78 -59.76 12.76
N SER A 295 5.09 -59.93 12.56
CA SER A 295 6.01 -60.46 13.59
C SER A 295 7.27 -59.63 13.86
N GLN A 296 7.37 -58.40 13.34
CA GLN A 296 8.48 -57.47 13.67
C GLN A 296 8.03 -56.26 14.50
N GLN A 297 7.07 -56.45 15.40
CA GLN A 297 6.75 -55.52 16.49
C GLN A 297 7.39 -55.97 17.80
N ARG A 298 8.72 -56.17 17.83
CA ARG A 298 9.51 -56.19 19.07
C ARG A 298 10.88 -55.59 18.75
N ASP A 299 11.34 -54.72 19.64
CA ASP A 299 12.69 -54.14 19.68
C ASP A 299 12.95 -52.87 18.86
N ALA A 300 12.23 -51.80 19.19
CA ALA A 300 12.80 -50.46 19.19
C ALA A 300 12.53 -49.82 20.57
N ARG A 301 13.35 -50.23 21.56
CA ARG A 301 13.43 -49.53 22.86
C ARG A 301 13.91 -48.10 22.59
N PHE A 302 13.03 -47.14 22.82
CA PHE A 302 13.39 -45.74 23.01
C PHE A 302 14.34 -45.63 24.22
N GLY A 303 15.64 -45.55 23.94
CA GLY A 303 16.63 -45.11 24.91
C GLY A 303 16.54 -43.61 25.05
N TYR A 304 15.80 -43.12 26.04
CA TYR A 304 15.97 -41.76 26.55
C TYR A 304 17.32 -41.69 27.28
N GLN A 305 18.37 -41.26 26.57
CA GLN A 305 19.56 -40.76 27.24
C GLN A 305 19.22 -39.40 27.85
N ASN A 306 18.94 -39.43 29.16
CA ASN A 306 18.98 -38.26 30.03
C ASN A 306 20.41 -37.72 30.08
N GLY A 307 20.74 -36.78 29.19
CA GLY A 307 21.92 -35.94 29.29
C GLY A 307 21.67 -34.80 30.27
N SER A 308 21.88 -35.03 31.56
CA SER A 308 21.98 -33.97 32.57
C SER A 308 23.26 -33.15 32.31
N ARG A 309 23.15 -32.08 31.54
CA ARG A 309 24.17 -31.01 31.50
C ARG A 309 23.73 -29.87 32.41
N THR A 310 24.05 -30.00 33.69
CA THR A 310 24.19 -28.90 34.63
C THR A 310 25.31 -27.99 34.16
N GLY A 311 24.93 -26.89 33.50
CA GLY A 311 25.82 -25.79 33.12
C GLY A 311 25.09 -24.49 33.36
N GLY A 312 24.90 -24.13 34.63
CA GLY A 312 24.31 -22.86 35.03
C GLY A 312 25.17 -21.68 34.59
N LYS A 313 24.79 -21.04 33.49
CA LYS A 313 25.16 -19.64 33.24
C LYS A 313 24.12 -18.77 33.93
N LYS A 314 24.56 -18.06 34.97
CA LYS A 314 23.81 -16.99 35.64
C LYS A 314 23.29 -16.03 34.56
N LEU A 315 21.97 -15.94 34.40
CA LEU A 315 21.34 -14.82 33.74
C LEU A 315 21.63 -13.58 34.60
N GLY A 316 22.48 -12.69 34.09
CA GLY A 316 22.69 -11.39 34.67
C GLY A 316 21.37 -10.64 34.67
N THR A 317 20.94 -10.21 35.84
CA THR A 317 19.87 -9.23 36.02
C THR A 317 20.23 -7.97 35.24
N PHE A 318 19.45 -7.67 34.20
CA PHE A 318 19.51 -6.40 33.49
C PHE A 318 19.07 -5.30 34.45
N ASN A 319 20.02 -4.46 34.86
CA ASN A 319 19.76 -3.26 35.66
C ASN A 319 19.44 -2.10 34.73
N LEU A 320 18.18 -1.68 34.69
CA LEU A 320 17.69 -0.60 33.82
C LEU A 320 18.25 0.80 34.19
N ASP A 321 18.84 0.95 35.39
CA ASP A 321 19.32 2.26 35.86
C ASP A 321 20.67 2.69 35.27
N ALA A 322 21.41 1.77 34.64
CA ALA A 322 22.72 2.08 34.05
C ALA A 322 22.64 2.81 32.69
N TYR A 323 21.48 2.80 32.01
CA TYR A 323 21.35 3.41 30.67
C TYR A 323 20.94 4.89 30.70
N ARG A 324 20.59 5.45 31.87
CA ARG A 324 20.16 6.85 32.00
C ARG A 324 21.29 7.87 32.22
N GLN A 325 22.51 7.43 32.55
CA GLN A 325 23.62 8.35 32.83
C GLN A 325 24.59 8.59 31.66
N GLN A 326 24.39 7.95 30.51
CA GLN A 326 25.34 8.05 29.38
C GLN A 326 24.94 9.05 28.28
N ARG A 327 23.92 9.89 28.52
CA ARG A 327 23.41 10.86 27.52
C ARG A 327 23.35 12.32 27.98
N LEU A 328 24.10 12.69 29.02
CA LEU A 328 24.24 14.08 29.50
C LEU A 328 25.69 14.48 29.78
N GLY A 329 26.59 14.23 28.84
CA GLY A 329 27.95 14.79 28.92
C GLY A 329 28.74 14.62 27.64
N GLY A 330 28.85 15.71 26.86
CA GLY A 330 29.83 15.79 25.78
C GLY A 330 29.49 16.78 24.67
N TYR A 331 29.84 18.05 24.93
CA TYR A 331 29.89 19.23 24.04
C TYR A 331 28.58 19.91 23.67
#